data_AF-I2AIK8-F1
#
_entry.id   AF-I2AIK8-F1
#
_cell.length_a   1.000
_cell.length_b   1.000
_cell.length_c   1.000
_cell.angle_alpha   90.00
_cell.angle_beta   90.00
_cell.angle_gamma   90.00
#
_symmetry.space_group_name_H-M   'P 1'
#
loop_
_entity.id
_entity.type
_entity.pdbx_description
1 polymer ?
#
loop_
_entity_poly.entity_id
_entity_poly.type
_entity_poly.pdbx_seq_one_letter_code
_entity_poly.pdbx_strand_id
1 'polypeptide(L)' 'MERGGRIMTDRPLRQIGPRRGLAKTNFLKTHCVRGHEFDHDNTGWQIDAAGYLHRCCRKCARDYRRPSKQPAVAS' A
#
# COMPACT_ATOMS: atom_id res chain seq x y z
N MET A 1 -57.21 -16.93 -8.91
CA MET A 1 -55.90 -17.61 -8.80
C MET A 1 -54.85 -16.56 -8.51
N GLU A 2 -54.52 -16.47 -7.22
CA GLU A 2 -53.52 -15.60 -6.62
C GLU A 2 -52.13 -16.03 -7.09
N ARG A 3 -51.31 -15.09 -7.53
CA ARG A 3 -49.85 -15.29 -7.55
C ARG A 3 -49.19 -14.07 -6.95
N GLY A 4 -49.03 -14.12 -5.63
CA GLY A 4 -48.10 -13.29 -4.89
C GLY A 4 -46.70 -13.43 -5.47
N GLY A 5 -46.15 -12.31 -5.93
CA GLY A 5 -44.81 -12.19 -6.49
C GLY A 5 -43.98 -11.22 -5.65
N ARG A 6 -43.31 -11.80 -4.65
CA ARG A 6 -42.23 -11.29 -3.81
C ARG A 6 -41.59 -9.97 -4.27
N ILE A 7 -41.79 -8.95 -3.43
CA ILE A 7 -41.09 -7.66 -3.32
C ILE A 7 -39.61 -7.77 -3.75
N MET A 8 -39.26 -7.26 -4.94
CA MET A 8 -37.86 -7.02 -5.30
C MET A 8 -37.40 -5.73 -4.63
N THR A 9 -36.91 -5.81 -3.40
CA THR A 9 -36.07 -4.76 -2.81
C THR A 9 -34.64 -4.90 -3.35
N ASP A 10 -34.45 -4.70 -4.66
CA ASP A 10 -33.12 -4.79 -5.26
C ASP A 10 -32.33 -3.48 -5.05
N ARG A 11 -31.81 -3.42 -3.81
CA ARG A 11 -30.46 -2.97 -3.44
C ARG A 11 -29.95 -1.73 -4.20
N PRO A 12 -30.05 -0.52 -3.61
CA PRO A 12 -29.50 0.67 -4.25
C PRO A 12 -28.03 0.46 -4.55
N LEU A 13 -27.62 0.79 -5.78
CA LEU A 13 -26.23 0.86 -6.20
C LEU A 13 -25.48 1.63 -5.12
N ARG A 14 -24.68 0.91 -4.32
CA ARG A 14 -23.82 1.52 -3.30
C ARG A 14 -23.02 2.58 -4.04
N GLN A 15 -23.29 3.85 -3.73
CA GLN A 15 -22.47 4.97 -4.16
C GLN A 15 -21.06 4.75 -3.63
N ILE A 16 -20.26 4.04 -4.40
CA ILE A 16 -18.81 4.14 -4.37
C ILE A 16 -18.52 5.56 -4.83
N GLY A 17 -18.59 6.49 -3.87
CA GLY A 17 -18.17 7.87 -4.07
C GLY A 17 -16.75 7.88 -4.65
N PRO A 18 -16.33 8.99 -5.29
CA PRO A 18 -15.01 9.07 -5.88
C PRO A 18 -14.00 8.68 -4.81
N ARG A 19 -13.16 7.66 -5.09
CA ARG A 19 -12.01 7.35 -4.24
C ARG A 19 -11.08 8.55 -4.27
N ARG A 20 -11.39 9.56 -3.45
CA ARG A 20 -10.53 10.71 -3.16
C ARG A 20 -9.39 10.19 -2.29
N GLY A 21 -8.52 9.39 -2.90
CA GLY A 21 -7.35 8.78 -2.31
C GLY A 21 -6.13 9.61 -2.63
N LEU A 22 -6.01 10.74 -1.94
CA LEU A 22 -4.81 11.49 -1.60
C LEU A 22 -3.45 10.99 -2.17
N ALA A 23 -3.25 11.05 -3.49
CA ALA A 23 -1.99 10.67 -4.14
C ALA A 23 -0.83 11.66 -3.90
N LYS A 24 -0.97 12.61 -2.96
CA LYS A 24 -0.11 13.79 -2.82
C LYS A 24 0.55 13.96 -1.45
N THR A 25 0.51 12.96 -0.57
CA THR A 25 1.15 13.03 0.76
C THR A 25 2.50 12.33 0.86
N ASN A 26 3.01 11.71 -0.21
CA ASN A 26 4.29 10.99 -0.14
C ASN A 26 5.51 11.91 -0.36
N PHE A 27 5.35 13.05 -1.06
CA PHE A 27 6.48 13.93 -1.37
C PHE A 27 7.03 14.64 -0.13
N LEU A 28 6.16 15.05 0.80
CA LEU A 28 6.54 15.74 2.05
C LEU A 28 7.09 14.80 3.13
N LYS A 29 7.07 13.48 2.91
CA LYS A 29 7.58 12.54 3.91
C LYS A 29 9.09 12.59 3.90
N THR A 30 9.64 13.02 5.02
CA THR A 30 11.07 12.96 5.35
C THR A 30 11.48 11.58 5.86
N HIS A 31 10.50 10.74 6.24
CA HIS A 31 10.74 9.41 6.78
C HIS A 31 9.86 8.37 6.07
N CYS A 32 10.40 7.18 5.85
CA CYS A 32 9.62 6.05 5.35
C CYS A 32 8.67 5.51 6.43
N VAL A 33 7.76 4.60 6.05
CA VAL A 33 6.79 3.96 6.96
C VAL A 33 7.44 3.26 8.17
N ARG A 34 8.71 2.84 8.06
CA ARG A 34 9.48 2.23 9.16
C ARG A 34 10.33 3.23 9.97
N GLY A 35 10.22 4.53 9.69
CA GLY A 35 10.98 5.56 10.40
C GLY A 35 12.38 5.85 9.87
N HIS A 36 12.81 5.26 8.75
CA HIS A 36 14.11 5.62 8.14
C HIS A 36 14.02 6.97 7.41
N GLU A 37 14.97 7.85 7.68
CA GLU A 37 15.10 9.16 7.00
C GLU A 37 15.39 9.00 5.49
N PHE A 38 14.70 9.77 4.66
CA PHE A 38 14.91 9.85 3.22
C PHE A 38 16.02 10.86 2.90
N ASP A 39 17.27 10.40 3.02
CA ASP A 39 18.45 11.11 2.54
C ASP A 39 18.79 10.70 1.08
N HIS A 40 19.71 11.40 0.41
CA HIS A 40 20.24 11.04 -0.90
C HIS A 40 20.82 9.61 -0.95
N ASP A 41 21.42 9.12 0.14
CA ASP A 41 21.92 7.74 0.22
C ASP A 41 20.80 6.71 0.42
N ASN A 42 19.78 7.04 1.22
CA ASN A 42 18.72 6.10 1.59
C ASN A 42 17.49 6.14 0.65
N THR A 43 17.41 7.12 -0.23
CA THR A 43 16.32 7.29 -1.20
C THR A 43 16.64 6.57 -2.50
N GLY A 44 15.82 5.58 -2.84
CA GLY A 44 15.82 4.93 -4.15
C GLY A 44 14.55 5.24 -4.93
N TRP A 45 14.59 4.98 -6.23
CA TRP A 45 13.43 5.02 -7.12
C TRP A 45 13.29 3.68 -7.81
N GLN A 46 12.07 3.15 -7.85
CA GLN A 46 11.75 1.87 -8.48
C GLN A 46 10.53 2.05 -9.37
N ILE A 47 10.52 1.33 -10.49
CA ILE A 47 9.41 1.28 -11.42
C ILE A 47 8.64 0.00 -11.10
N ASP A 48 7.34 0.11 -10.87
CA ASP A 48 6.49 -1.08 -10.71
C ASP A 48 6.09 -1.70 -12.05
N ALA A 49 5.45 -2.86 -11.99
CA ALA A 49 5.02 -3.60 -13.18
C ALA A 49 4.02 -2.84 -14.06
N ALA A 50 3.32 -1.83 -13.52
CA ALA A 50 2.43 -0.96 -14.28
C ALA A 50 3.15 0.29 -14.84
N GLY A 51 4.48 0.38 -14.65
CA GLY A 51 5.31 1.46 -15.19
C GLY A 51 5.35 2.72 -14.33
N TYR A 52 4.76 2.73 -13.12
CA TYR A 52 4.80 3.92 -12.28
C TYR A 52 6.10 4.00 -11.47
N LEU A 53 6.66 5.20 -11.40
CA LEU A 53 7.84 5.48 -10.59
C LEU A 53 7.42 5.73 -9.14
N HIS A 54 7.89 4.90 -8.22
CA HIS A 54 7.67 5.07 -6.78
C HIS A 54 8.99 5.18 -6.02
N ARG A 55 8.98 5.97 -4.94
CA ARG A 55 10.12 6.12 -4.03
C ARG A 55 10.24 4.88 -3.15
N CYS A 56 11.40 4.25 -3.12
CA CYS A 56 11.72 3.14 -2.22
C CYS A 56 12.78 3.57 -1.19
N CYS A 57 12.70 3.02 0.02
CA CYS A 57 13.72 3.23 1.05
C CYS A 57 14.78 2.13 0.93
N ARG A 58 16.05 2.49 0.69
CA ARG A 58 17.14 1.52 0.50
C ARG A 58 17.44 0.71 1.76
N LYS A 59 17.35 1.32 2.95
CA LYS A 59 17.46 0.60 4.24
C LYS A 59 16.37 -0.46 4.38
N CYS A 60 15.12 -0.13 4.05
CA CYS A 60 14.02 -1.10 4.01
C CYS A 60 14.28 -2.22 2.99
N ALA A 61 14.79 -1.89 1.81
CA ALA A 61 15.09 -2.87 0.78
C ALA A 61 16.23 -3.82 1.21
N ARG A 62 17.24 -3.30 1.91
CA ARG A 62 18.34 -4.10 2.47
C ARG A 62 17.85 -5.05 3.56
N ASP A 63 16.96 -4.58 4.43
CA ASP A 63 16.35 -5.39 5.49
C ASP A 63 15.51 -6.54 4.90
N TYR A 64 14.66 -6.26 3.91
CA TYR A 64 13.89 -7.30 3.21
C TYR A 64 14.74 -8.32 2.46
N ARG A 65 15.90 -7.91 1.93
CA ARG A 65 16.83 -8.79 1.21
C ARG A 65 17.67 -9.64 2.14
N ARG A 66 17.70 -9.35 3.45
CA ARG A 66 18.26 -10.30 4.40
C ARG A 66 17.31 -11.49 4.43
N PRO A 67 17.75 -12.71 4.02
CA PRO A 67 16.95 -13.89 4.32
C PRO A 67 16.75 -13.88 5.84
N SER A 68 15.51 -14.12 6.26
CA SER A 68 15.10 -14.28 7.65
C SER A 68 15.74 -15.53 8.26
N LYS A 69 17.07 -15.59 8.27
CA LYS A 69 17.80 -16.33 9.28
C LYS A 69 17.60 -15.54 10.56
N GLN A 70 16.52 -15.83 11.27
CA GLN A 70 16.47 -15.52 12.69
C GLN A 70 17.82 -16.02 13.27
N PRO A 71 18.57 -15.24 14.07
CA PRO A 71 19.59 -15.85 14.87
C PRO A 71 18.83 -16.85 15.75
N ALA A 72 19.09 -18.15 15.55
CA ALA A 72 18.73 -19.14 16.55
C ALA A 72 19.33 -18.61 17.85
N VAL A 73 18.48 -18.20 18.77
CA VAL A 73 18.86 -17.74 20.09
C VAL A 73 19.73 -18.83 20.70
N ALA A 74 21.03 -18.60 20.74
CA ALA A 74 21.97 -19.44 21.48
C ALA A 74 21.84 -18.99 22.94
N SER A 75 20.99 -19.70 23.68
CA SER A 75 20.93 -19.67 25.14
C SER A 75 22.14 -20.38 25.73
#